data_AF-A0A924LAQ7-F1
#
_entry.id   AF-A0A924LAQ7-F1
#
_cell.length_a   1.000
_cell.length_b   1.000
_cell.length_c   1.000
_cell.angle_alpha   90.00
_cell.angle_beta   90.00
_cell.angle_gamma   90.00
#
_symmetry.space_group_name_H-M   'P 1'
#
loop_
_entity.id
_entity.type
_entity.pdbx_description
1 polymer ?
#
loop_
_entity_poly.entity_id
_entity_poly.type
_entity_poly.pdbx_seq_one_letter_code
_entity_poly.pdbx_strand_id
1 'polypeptide(L)' 'MKVSSYHSSNNSDPDVYHDHDNCPTGQQIPSYNKLSGTGSFPRCKQCIDKG' A
#
# COMPACT_ATOMS: atom_id res chain seq x y z
N MET A 1 4.09 8.25 -8.37
CA MET A 1 5.11 8.98 -7.60
C MET A 1 5.38 8.22 -6.32
N LYS A 2 6.64 8.16 -5.87
CA LYS A 2 6.95 7.51 -4.59
C LYS A 2 6.43 8.39 -3.44
N VAL A 3 5.78 7.75 -2.47
CA VAL A 3 5.20 8.39 -1.28
C VAL A 3 5.64 7.65 -0.02
N SER A 4 5.35 8.22 1.15
CA SER A 4 5.50 7.52 2.43
C SER A 4 4.78 6.17 2.39
N SER A 5 5.38 5.14 2.97
CA SER A 5 4.78 3.81 2.98
C SER A 5 3.44 3.83 3.70
N TYR A 6 2.49 3.06 3.17
CA TYR A 6 1.17 2.86 3.75
C TYR A 6 0.68 1.44 3.46
N HIS A 7 -0.23 0.93 4.30
CA HIS A 7 -0.89 -0.36 4.13
C HIS A 7 -2.36 -0.25 4.49
N SER A 8 -3.15 -1.28 4.19
CA SER A 8 -4.55 -1.31 4.62
C SER A 8 -4.66 -1.84 6.06
N SER A 9 -5.52 -1.22 6.88
CA SER A 9 -5.97 -1.78 8.16
C SER A 9 -7.02 -2.87 8.02
N ASN A 10 -7.60 -3.04 6.83
CA ASN A 10 -8.67 -3.99 6.60
C ASN A 10 -8.09 -5.38 6.34
N ASN A 11 -8.48 -6.34 7.19
CA ASN A 11 -8.03 -7.72 7.11
C ASN A 11 -8.53 -8.49 5.87
N SER A 12 -9.43 -7.88 5.07
CA SER A 12 -9.87 -8.41 3.77
C SER A 12 -8.98 -7.96 2.60
N ASP A 13 -8.18 -6.90 2.81
CA ASP A 13 -7.22 -6.43 1.81
C ASP A 13 -5.93 -7.26 1.88
N PRO A 14 -5.11 -7.30 0.82
CA PRO A 14 -3.84 -8.01 0.85
C PRO A 14 -2.88 -7.42 1.88
N ASP A 15 -2.19 -8.30 2.61
CA ASP A 15 -1.11 -7.99 3.55
C ASP A 15 0.14 -7.51 2.80
N VAL A 16 0.08 -6.31 2.23
CA VAL A 16 1.18 -5.64 1.53
C VAL A 16 1.23 -4.17 1.91
N TYR A 17 2.42 -3.58 1.86
CA TYR A 17 2.54 -2.13 1.87
C TYR A 17 2.73 -1.57 0.47
N HIS A 18 2.25 -0.35 0.30
CA HIS A 18 2.39 0.49 -0.87
C HIS A 18 3.26 1.68 -0.53
N ASP A 19 4.07 2.13 -1.48
CA ASP A 19 4.87 3.34 -1.38
C ASP A 19 4.78 4.17 -2.66
N HIS A 20 3.73 3.94 -3.43
CA HIS A 20 3.42 4.66 -4.66
C HIS A 20 1.97 5.12 -4.62
N ASP A 21 1.72 6.40 -4.89
CA ASP A 21 0.36 6.98 -4.96
C ASP A 21 -0.43 6.51 -6.18
N ASN A 22 0.28 6.11 -7.24
CA ASN A 22 -0.23 5.60 -8.50
C ASN A 22 -0.20 4.07 -8.58
N CYS A 23 -0.20 3.40 -7.43
CA CYS A 23 -0.39 1.96 -7.34
C CYS A 23 -1.89 1.65 -7.43
N PRO A 24 -2.38 0.90 -8.44
CA PRO A 24 -3.81 0.61 -8.61
C PRO A 24 -4.45 -0.01 -7.36
N THR A 25 -3.77 -0.99 -6.76
CA THR A 25 -4.22 -1.64 -5.52
C THR A 25 -4.17 -0.69 -4.31
N GLY A 26 -3.13 0.15 -4.21
CA GLY A 26 -3.04 1.18 -3.16
C GLY A 26 -4.08 2.31 -3.30
N GLN A 27 -4.57 2.57 -4.51
CA GLN A 27 -5.67 3.51 -4.77
C GLN A 27 -7.05 2.95 -4.43
N GLN A 28 -7.20 1.61 -4.41
CA GLN A 28 -8.43 0.95 -3.99
C GLN A 28 -8.62 0.95 -2.47
N ILE A 29 -7.55 1.10 -1.69
CA ILE A 29 -7.64 1.21 -0.22
C ILE A 29 -8.33 2.54 0.12
N PRO A 30 -9.49 2.50 0.80
CA PRO A 30 -10.17 3.72 1.25
C PRO A 30 -9.27 4.54 2.17
N SER A 31 -9.36 5.87 2.12
CA SER A 31 -8.50 6.75 2.91
C SER A 31 -8.58 6.49 4.42
N TYR A 32 -9.75 6.10 4.92
CA TYR A 32 -9.95 5.74 6.34
C TYR A 32 -9.34 4.39 6.74
N ASN A 33 -8.96 3.55 5.78
CA ASN A 33 -8.26 2.28 6.00
C ASN A 33 -6.75 2.39 5.74
N LYS A 34 -6.25 3.51 5.22
CA LYS A 34 -4.82 3.70 4.98
C LYS A 34 -4.11 3.98 6.30
N LEU A 35 -3.25 3.06 6.71
CA LEU A 35 -2.33 3.23 7.82
C LEU A 35 -0.95 3.57 7.31
N SER A 36 -0.31 4.54 7.94
CA SER A 36 1.08 4.90 7.66
C SER A 36 2.04 3.79 8.09
N GLY A 37 3.12 3.62 7.33
CA GLY A 37 4.15 2.61 7.57
C GLY A 37 3.92 1.32 6.79
N THR A 38 4.82 0.36 7.00
CA THR A 38 4.81 -0.92 6.26
C THR A 38 3.95 -2.00 6.91
N GLY A 39 3.56 -1.84 8.18
CA GLY A 39 2.83 -2.88 8.92
C GLY A 39 3.57 -4.21 9.03
N SER A 40 4.90 -4.21 8.82
CA SER A 40 5.71 -5.43 8.64
C SER A 40 5.28 -6.32 7.47
N PHE A 41 4.51 -5.78 6.54
CA PHE A 41 4.07 -6.47 5.34
C PHE A 41 5.14 -6.45 4.24
N PRO A 42 5.13 -7.42 3.32
CA PRO A 42 5.94 -7.34 2.11
C PRO A 42 5.52 -6.15 1.22
N ARG A 43 6.44 -5.69 0.37
CA ARG A 43 6.15 -4.63 -0.62
C ARG A 43 5.17 -5.16 -1.67
N CYS A 44 4.18 -4.36 -2.02
CA CYS A 44 3.25 -4.68 -3.10
C CYS A 44 4.00 -4.95 -4.42
N LYS A 45 3.65 -6.02 -5.14
CA LYS A 45 4.26 -6.39 -6.44
C LYS A 45 4.24 -5.24 -7.45
N GLN A 46 3.12 -4.54 -7.57
CA GLN A 46 3.00 -3.38 -8.47
C GLN A 46 3.86 -2.19 -8.04
N CYS A 47 4.10 -2.03 -6.72
CA CYS A 47 5.02 -1.01 -6.22
C CYS A 47 6.48 -1.41 -6.48
N ILE A 48 6.82 -2.71 -6.42
CA ILE A 48 8.14 -3.22 -6.81
C ILE A 48 8.41 -2.92 -8.29
N ASP A 49 7.43 -3.21 -9.16
CA ASP A 49 7.57 -2.99 -10.61
C ASP A 49 7.69 -1.50 -11.00
N LYS A 50 7.28 -0.59 -10.10
CA LYS A 50 7.29 0.87 -10.33
C LYS A 50 8.60 1.56 -9.95
N GLY A 51 9.55 0.86 -9.30
CA GLY A 51 10.86 1.38 -8.89
C GLY A 51 10.93 1.83 -7.44
#